data_AF-A0A7X0PBK0-F1
#
_entry.id   AF-A0A7X0PBK0-F1
#
_cell.length_a   1.000
_cell.length_b   1.000
_cell.length_c   1.000
_cell.angle_alpha   90.00
_cell.angle_beta   90.00
_cell.angle_gamma   90.00
#
_symmetry.space_group_name_H-M   'P 1'
#
loop_
_entity.id
_entity.type
_entity.pdbx_description
1 polymer ?
#
loop_
_entity_poly.entity_id
_entity_poly.type
_entity_poly.pdbx_seq_one_letter_code
_entity_poly.pdbx_strand_id
1 'polypeptide(L)'
;MKKVFLSLFAAVASLASQAQPMAVPIHTQIAEHYFEDQSPASMMEVDVNWETAPATGWGSYAQFYTRFQAGERSGAYMGLQQDDRDGKKIIFSMWDASASHKVRPYALPHCQRFSHEGNGAMCIMKFQWKPGVKYKLVMGIIPAKTGDVGFTRWGGWLVDSAGVETFIGGYEVPDYNGLKGVGGLLPANILMVMEYYLAPSNVQCSSLPQQSLTWSGLRVNGSRAPKNVYARYQTFLSDCVYSEYVRSYSKGSDSITQTTNVLNAPRANEGAFLWTSSVTPVPTTPTTPAPTPTTPVVTTPSGDKMSAAFRQQVVCTYGRVIRHFKDHFAAALPIREYVSDITYQIGYPEDQWGKNGSLVAALAYVHSEGQMTVVWADGTRQNFGPIGDWISAAGC
;
A
#
# COMPACT_ATOMS: atom_id res chain seq x y z
N MET A 1 58.91 8.06 23.20
CA MET A 1 57.57 8.59 22.81
C MET A 1 56.97 7.80 21.63
N LYS A 2 56.73 6.48 21.77
CA LYS A 2 56.17 5.63 20.70
C LYS A 2 55.06 4.67 21.19
N LYS A 3 54.56 4.84 22.43
CA LYS A 3 53.60 3.93 23.05
C LYS A 3 52.21 4.53 23.36
N VAL A 4 51.92 5.75 22.88
CA VAL A 4 50.64 6.44 23.16
C VAL A 4 49.68 6.45 21.95
N PHE A 5 50.12 6.03 20.76
CA PHE A 5 49.28 6.08 19.54
C PHE A 5 48.44 4.82 19.27
N LEU A 6 48.63 3.72 20.02
CA LEU A 6 47.87 2.48 19.79
C LEU A 6 46.56 2.40 20.60
N SER A 7 46.41 3.21 21.64
CA SER A 7 45.24 3.19 22.53
C SER A 7 44.04 3.96 21.98
N LEU A 8 44.25 4.85 21.00
CA LEU A 8 43.18 5.67 20.42
C LEU A 8 42.46 4.96 19.24
N PHE A 9 43.10 3.97 18.61
CA PHE A 9 42.47 3.17 17.54
C PHE A 9 41.55 2.05 18.08
N ALA A 10 41.77 1.57 19.31
CA ALA A 10 40.92 0.54 19.92
C ALA A 10 39.59 1.09 20.47
N ALA A 11 39.49 2.39 20.75
CA ALA A 11 38.27 3.03 21.24
C ALA A 11 37.32 3.51 20.12
N VAL A 12 37.77 3.53 18.86
CA VAL A 12 36.95 3.94 17.70
C VAL A 12 36.33 2.73 16.98
N ALA A 13 36.84 1.51 17.20
CA ALA A 13 36.32 0.29 16.59
C ALA A 13 35.05 -0.28 17.29
N SER A 14 34.71 0.17 18.50
CA SER A 14 33.52 -0.29 19.24
C SER A 14 32.27 0.58 19.04
N LEU A 15 32.37 1.66 18.26
CA LEU A 15 31.23 2.40 17.72
C LEU A 15 30.79 1.85 16.35
N ALA A 16 31.19 0.61 16.02
CA ALA A 16 30.54 -0.16 14.98
C ALA A 16 29.06 -0.25 15.35
N SER A 17 28.28 0.61 14.70
CA SER A 17 26.83 0.70 14.81
C SER A 17 26.28 -0.72 14.81
N GLN A 18 25.66 -1.13 15.91
CA GLN A 18 24.79 -2.30 15.90
C GLN A 18 23.61 -1.95 15.00
N ALA A 19 23.79 -2.12 13.69
CA ALA A 19 22.72 -2.15 12.74
C ALA A 19 21.88 -3.36 13.12
N GLN A 20 20.85 -3.12 13.92
CA GLN A 20 19.95 -4.18 14.32
C GLN A 20 19.23 -4.67 13.07
N PRO A 21 19.09 -6.00 12.90
CA PRO A 21 18.30 -6.53 11.82
C PRO A 21 16.91 -5.91 11.92
N MET A 22 16.46 -5.26 10.86
CA MET A 22 15.13 -4.69 10.84
C MET A 22 14.11 -5.81 10.95
N ALA A 23 13.12 -5.62 11.81
CA ALA A 23 11.98 -6.51 11.85
C ALA A 23 11.12 -6.22 10.62
N VAL A 24 11.12 -7.15 9.66
CA VAL A 24 10.20 -7.13 8.53
C VAL A 24 8.77 -7.08 9.06
N PRO A 25 7.86 -6.28 8.45
CA PRO A 25 6.47 -6.30 8.83
C PRO A 25 5.91 -7.72 8.77
N ILE A 26 5.31 -8.17 9.86
CA ILE A 26 4.67 -9.50 9.95
C ILE A 26 3.22 -9.47 9.43
N HIS A 27 2.62 -8.28 9.39
CA HIS A 27 1.24 -8.04 9.00
C HIS A 27 1.09 -6.61 8.46
N THR A 28 0.40 -6.49 7.33
CA THR A 28 0.22 -5.24 6.60
C THR A 28 -1.21 -5.17 6.06
N GLN A 29 -1.91 -4.08 6.41
CA GLN A 29 -3.18 -3.69 5.78
C GLN A 29 -2.92 -2.52 4.85
N ILE A 30 -3.48 -2.56 3.65
CA ILE A 30 -3.24 -1.60 2.57
C ILE A 30 -4.59 -1.08 2.08
N ALA A 31 -4.68 0.21 1.82
CA ALA A 31 -5.79 0.83 1.13
C ALA A 31 -5.28 1.59 -0.08
N GLU A 32 -5.58 1.07 -1.28
CA GLU A 32 -5.19 1.65 -2.55
C GLU A 32 -6.23 2.69 -2.99
N HIS A 33 -5.80 3.92 -3.20
CA HIS A 33 -6.70 5.02 -3.55
C HIS A 33 -6.58 5.32 -5.05
N TYR A 34 -7.71 5.27 -5.75
CA TYR A 34 -7.79 5.54 -7.18
C TYR A 34 -8.41 6.89 -7.44
N PHE A 35 -7.69 7.74 -8.17
CA PHE A 35 -8.16 9.06 -8.60
C PHE A 35 -8.66 9.01 -10.06
N GLU A 36 -9.64 9.83 -10.38
CA GLU A 36 -10.08 9.99 -11.78
C GLU A 36 -9.07 10.83 -12.57
N ASP A 37 -8.67 11.96 -12.00
CA ASP A 37 -7.55 12.75 -12.51
C ASP A 37 -6.24 12.13 -12.01
N GLN A 38 -5.42 11.66 -12.96
CA GLN A 38 -4.12 11.05 -12.74
C GLN A 38 -2.95 12.01 -12.95
N SER A 39 -3.23 13.30 -13.19
CA SER A 39 -2.18 14.30 -13.38
C SER A 39 -1.34 14.45 -12.09
N PRO A 40 -0.02 14.69 -12.24
CA PRO A 40 0.89 14.81 -11.11
C PRO A 40 0.47 15.90 -10.13
N ALA A 41 0.55 15.62 -8.84
CA ALA A 41 0.23 16.57 -7.78
C ALA A 41 1.49 17.13 -7.10
N SER A 42 1.44 18.37 -6.64
CA SER A 42 2.52 19.01 -5.86
C SER A 42 2.30 18.92 -4.36
N MET A 43 1.14 18.44 -3.93
CA MET A 43 0.76 18.32 -2.54
C MET A 43 -0.23 17.16 -2.34
N MET A 44 -0.10 16.48 -1.21
CA MET A 44 -1.02 15.48 -0.70
C MET A 44 -1.29 15.76 0.79
N GLU A 45 -2.54 15.66 1.19
CA GLU A 45 -2.96 15.73 2.59
C GLU A 45 -3.91 14.58 2.91
N VAL A 46 -3.82 14.06 4.13
CA VAL A 46 -4.71 13.02 4.64
C VAL A 46 -4.88 13.17 6.14
N ASP A 47 -6.10 13.01 6.63
CA ASP A 47 -6.39 12.92 8.05
C ASP A 47 -6.16 11.48 8.54
N VAL A 48 -5.51 11.33 9.70
CA VAL A 48 -5.26 10.07 10.38
C VAL A 48 -5.76 10.15 11.82
N ASN A 49 -6.47 9.12 12.28
CA ASN A 49 -6.93 8.99 13.65
C ASN A 49 -6.76 7.55 14.12
N TRP A 50 -5.88 7.35 15.10
CA TRP A 50 -5.83 6.11 15.86
C TRP A 50 -7.03 6.06 16.81
N GLU A 51 -8.11 5.39 16.47
CA GLU A 51 -9.27 5.27 17.37
C GLU A 51 -8.89 4.50 18.64
N THR A 52 -8.14 3.42 18.47
CA THR A 52 -7.53 2.63 19.55
C THR A 52 -6.03 2.54 19.31
N ALA A 53 -5.21 2.86 20.32
CA ALA A 53 -3.78 2.69 20.22
C ALA A 53 -3.39 1.21 20.06
N PRO A 54 -2.31 0.93 19.32
CA PRO A 54 -1.57 -0.33 19.39
C PRO A 54 -1.21 -0.66 20.85
N ALA A 55 -1.33 -1.94 21.22
CA ALA A 55 -0.86 -2.40 22.53
C ALA A 55 0.67 -2.29 22.65
N THR A 56 1.16 -2.20 23.89
CA THR A 56 2.59 -2.38 24.20
C THR A 56 3.05 -3.79 23.82
N GLY A 57 4.33 -3.98 23.53
CA GLY A 57 4.88 -5.26 23.08
C GLY A 57 5.00 -5.39 21.56
N TRP A 58 4.54 -4.37 20.81
CA TRP A 58 4.41 -4.41 19.34
C TRP A 58 4.92 -3.13 18.71
N GLY A 59 5.54 -3.27 17.54
CA GLY A 59 5.75 -2.18 16.61
C GLY A 59 4.53 -2.02 15.70
N SER A 60 4.10 -0.78 15.50
CA SER A 60 2.96 -0.43 14.66
C SER A 60 3.24 0.85 13.89
N TYR A 61 2.88 0.87 12.62
CA TYR A 61 3.13 2.02 11.78
C TYR A 61 1.95 2.28 10.84
N ALA A 62 1.32 3.44 11.01
CA ALA A 62 0.29 3.95 10.12
C ALA A 62 0.92 5.00 9.20
N GLN A 63 1.05 4.69 7.92
CA GLN A 63 1.67 5.57 6.94
C GLN A 63 0.85 5.69 5.68
N PHE A 64 0.99 6.82 4.99
CA PHE A 64 0.69 6.86 3.57
C PHE A 64 1.98 6.75 2.77
N TYR A 65 1.89 6.09 1.63
CA TYR A 65 2.96 5.94 0.65
C TYR A 65 2.49 6.48 -0.71
N THR A 66 3.42 7.09 -1.44
CA THR A 66 3.18 7.62 -2.79
C THR A 66 4.42 7.47 -3.66
N ARG A 67 4.21 7.35 -4.97
CA ARG A 67 5.29 7.42 -5.98
C ARG A 67 5.36 8.80 -6.62
N PHE A 68 6.51 9.12 -7.20
CA PHE A 68 6.72 10.33 -8.00
C PHE A 68 6.82 10.00 -9.50
N GLN A 69 6.68 11.00 -10.35
CA GLN A 69 6.82 10.87 -11.82
C GLN A 69 8.18 10.29 -12.26
N ALA A 70 9.22 10.47 -11.46
CA ALA A 70 10.56 9.93 -11.72
C ALA A 70 10.63 8.38 -11.76
N GLY A 71 9.56 7.67 -11.39
CA GLY A 71 9.44 6.23 -11.58
C GLY A 71 9.43 5.44 -10.27
N GLU A 72 9.50 4.11 -10.39
CA GLU A 72 9.18 3.18 -9.29
C GLU A 72 10.09 3.29 -8.07
N ARG A 73 11.34 3.71 -8.28
CA ARG A 73 12.32 3.89 -7.19
C ARG A 73 12.18 5.22 -6.47
N SER A 74 11.44 6.16 -7.05
CA SER A 74 11.18 7.47 -6.46
C SER A 74 9.84 7.44 -5.73
N GLY A 75 9.89 7.22 -4.42
CA GLY A 75 8.71 7.28 -3.56
C GLY A 75 8.96 8.11 -2.30
N ALA A 76 7.88 8.36 -1.59
CA ALA A 76 7.92 8.89 -0.24
C ALA A 76 6.84 8.25 0.61
N TYR A 77 7.07 8.22 1.92
CA TYR A 77 6.04 7.85 2.88
C TYR A 77 6.08 8.77 4.09
N MET A 78 4.95 8.84 4.78
CA MET A 78 4.80 9.65 5.97
C MET A 78 3.73 9.08 6.88
N GLY A 79 3.97 9.08 8.19
CA GLY A 79 3.07 8.40 9.10
C GLY A 79 3.38 8.51 10.58
N LEU A 80 2.48 7.94 11.39
CA LEU A 80 2.57 7.85 12.84
C LEU A 80 2.98 6.42 13.24
N GLN A 81 4.05 6.32 14.02
CA GLN A 81 4.61 5.05 14.48
C GLN A 81 4.61 4.97 16.01
N GLN A 82 4.46 3.77 16.55
CA GLN A 82 4.72 3.43 17.95
C GLN A 82 5.42 2.07 18.03
N ASP A 83 6.49 2.01 18.82
CA ASP A 83 7.07 0.77 19.33
C ASP A 83 7.58 0.97 20.76
N ASP A 84 7.86 -0.13 21.44
CA ASP A 84 8.35 -0.11 22.82
C ASP A 84 9.74 0.52 22.98
N ARG A 85 10.52 0.58 21.90
CA ARG A 85 11.91 1.04 21.94
C ARG A 85 12.00 2.56 21.90
N ASP A 86 11.37 3.17 20.90
CA ASP A 86 11.48 4.62 20.67
C ASP A 86 10.21 5.37 21.10
N GLY A 87 9.15 4.63 21.46
CA GLY A 87 7.85 5.19 21.79
C GLY A 87 7.13 5.73 20.56
N LYS A 88 6.30 6.75 20.79
CA LYS A 88 5.51 7.41 19.74
C LYS A 88 6.33 8.43 18.96
N LYS A 89 6.28 8.30 17.64
CA LYS A 89 7.01 9.16 16.70
C LYS A 89 6.22 9.40 15.42
N ILE A 90 6.67 10.39 14.68
CA ILE A 90 6.22 10.69 13.32
C ILE A 90 7.41 10.58 12.39
N ILE A 91 7.18 10.00 11.21
CA ILE A 91 8.20 9.76 10.21
C ILE A 91 7.78 10.41 8.90
N PHE A 92 8.76 10.99 8.22
CA PHE A 92 8.67 11.36 6.81
C PHE A 92 9.94 10.86 6.13
N SER A 93 9.82 10.06 5.07
CA SER A 93 10.94 9.49 4.33
C SER A 93 10.75 9.61 2.83
N MET A 94 11.87 9.66 2.11
CA MET A 94 11.90 9.75 0.66
C MET A 94 13.09 8.96 0.10
N TRP A 95 12.83 8.12 -0.91
CA TRP A 95 13.87 7.36 -1.61
C TRP A 95 14.64 8.21 -2.63
N ASP A 96 15.88 7.82 -2.89
CA ASP A 96 16.66 8.33 -4.00
C ASP A 96 16.06 7.89 -5.34
N ALA A 97 16.06 8.79 -6.33
CA ALA A 97 15.68 8.43 -7.69
C ALA A 97 16.71 7.48 -8.32
N SER A 98 17.99 7.62 -7.96
CA SER A 98 19.07 6.74 -8.36
C SER A 98 20.29 6.93 -7.46
N ALA A 99 21.30 6.06 -7.59
CA ALA A 99 22.55 6.18 -6.82
C ALA A 99 23.29 7.52 -7.05
N SER A 100 23.10 8.16 -8.22
CA SER A 100 23.68 9.47 -8.56
C SER A 100 22.76 10.65 -8.25
N HIS A 101 21.47 10.43 -7.95
CA HIS A 101 20.48 11.46 -7.68
C HIS A 101 19.91 11.29 -6.27
N LYS A 102 20.74 11.65 -5.30
CA LYS A 102 20.45 11.45 -3.88
C LYS A 102 19.59 12.56 -3.32
N VAL A 103 18.57 12.19 -2.57
CA VAL A 103 17.77 13.13 -1.77
C VAL A 103 18.61 13.66 -0.61
N ARG A 104 18.69 14.98 -0.45
CA ARG A 104 19.49 15.59 0.63
C ARG A 104 18.56 16.02 1.77
N PRO A 105 18.64 15.42 2.97
CA PRO A 105 17.86 15.88 4.11
C PRO A 105 18.26 17.30 4.50
N TYR A 106 17.30 18.08 4.96
CA TYR A 106 17.59 19.33 5.63
C TYR A 106 18.45 19.06 6.88
N ALA A 107 19.25 20.05 7.27
CA ALA A 107 20.12 19.99 8.44
C ALA A 107 19.32 20.12 9.76
N LEU A 108 18.33 19.24 9.95
CA LEU A 108 17.62 19.05 11.21
C LEU A 108 18.25 17.88 11.97
N PRO A 109 18.37 17.96 13.32
CA PRO A 109 19.06 16.93 14.12
C PRO A 109 18.47 15.52 13.99
N HIS A 110 17.20 15.42 13.62
CA HIS A 110 16.46 14.17 13.49
C HIS A 110 16.26 13.71 12.04
N CYS A 111 16.91 14.37 11.07
CA CYS A 111 16.91 13.99 9.67
C CYS A 111 18.25 13.36 9.27
N GLN A 112 18.21 12.21 8.61
CA GLN A 112 19.39 11.45 8.23
C GLN A 112 19.16 10.62 6.97
N ARG A 113 20.22 9.97 6.48
CA ARG A 113 20.16 9.03 5.36
C ARG A 113 19.76 7.64 5.87
N PHE A 114 19.02 6.88 5.05
CA PHE A 114 18.75 5.46 5.29
C PHE A 114 19.25 4.62 4.11
N SER A 115 19.51 3.33 4.38
CA SER A 115 20.07 2.38 3.40
C SER A 115 19.53 0.94 3.54
N HIS A 116 18.53 0.71 4.40
CA HIS A 116 18.07 -0.65 4.76
C HIS A 116 17.02 -1.24 3.80
N GLU A 117 16.25 -0.39 3.10
CA GLU A 117 15.19 -0.77 2.16
C GLU A 117 15.39 -0.02 0.84
N GLY A 118 16.63 -0.03 0.35
CA GLY A 118 17.10 0.93 -0.64
C GLY A 118 17.71 2.17 0.02
N ASN A 119 18.07 3.16 -0.79
CA ASN A 119 18.76 4.37 -0.32
C ASN A 119 17.82 5.57 -0.36
N GLY A 120 17.86 6.39 0.68
CA GLY A 120 17.05 7.60 0.76
C GLY A 120 17.37 8.43 1.99
N ALA A 121 16.47 9.34 2.32
CA ALA A 121 16.55 10.18 3.51
C ALA A 121 15.26 10.06 4.33
N MET A 122 15.39 10.15 5.64
CA MET A 122 14.29 10.07 6.60
C MET A 122 14.43 11.13 7.69
N CYS A 123 13.30 11.61 8.18
CA CYS A 123 13.19 12.47 9.36
C CYS A 123 12.29 11.77 10.37
N ILE A 124 12.82 11.46 11.55
CA ILE A 124 12.09 10.74 12.62
C ILE A 124 11.99 11.64 13.84
N MET A 125 10.83 12.22 14.07
CA MET A 125 10.59 13.14 15.19
C MET A 125 9.79 12.45 16.30
N LYS A 126 10.23 12.55 17.55
CA LYS A 126 9.41 12.12 18.70
C LYS A 126 8.14 12.94 18.73
N PHE A 127 6.99 12.27 18.72
CA PHE A 127 5.69 12.94 18.68
C PHE A 127 4.67 12.11 19.44
N GLN A 128 4.19 12.64 20.56
CA GLN A 128 3.27 11.95 21.47
C GLN A 128 1.83 12.05 20.98
N TRP A 129 1.56 11.48 19.79
CA TRP A 129 0.21 11.40 19.26
C TRP A 129 -0.71 10.63 20.23
N LYS A 130 -2.01 10.97 20.21
CA LYS A 130 -3.00 10.43 21.15
C LYS A 130 -4.12 9.70 20.40
N PRO A 131 -4.59 8.55 20.91
CA PRO A 131 -5.78 7.92 20.36
C PRO A 131 -7.00 8.84 20.45
N GLY A 132 -7.91 8.72 19.49
CA GLY A 132 -9.10 9.55 19.35
C GLY A 132 -8.83 11.00 18.89
N VAL A 133 -7.56 11.38 18.69
CA VAL A 133 -7.19 12.69 18.16
C VAL A 133 -6.91 12.56 16.67
N LYS A 134 -7.61 13.39 15.88
CA LYS A 134 -7.38 13.49 14.45
C LYS A 134 -6.18 14.40 14.17
N TYR A 135 -5.26 13.91 13.36
CA TYR A 135 -4.11 14.65 12.84
C TYR A 135 -4.22 14.72 11.33
N LYS A 136 -3.87 15.86 10.74
CA LYS A 136 -3.69 15.96 9.29
C LYS A 136 -2.20 15.83 8.97
N LEU A 137 -1.87 14.88 8.12
CA LEU A 137 -0.54 14.75 7.53
C LEU A 137 -0.52 15.45 6.18
N VAL A 138 0.47 16.29 5.93
CA VAL A 138 0.65 17.04 4.69
C VAL A 138 2.04 16.78 4.14
N MET A 139 2.13 16.39 2.88
CA MET A 139 3.36 16.32 2.12
C MET A 139 3.24 17.22 0.89
N GLY A 140 4.25 18.06 0.62
CA GLY A 140 4.16 18.98 -0.49
C GLY A 140 5.46 19.69 -0.84
N ILE A 141 5.46 20.35 -1.99
CA ILE A 141 6.56 21.19 -2.44
C ILE A 141 6.67 22.43 -1.55
N ILE A 142 7.87 22.69 -1.02
CA ILE A 142 8.21 23.93 -0.34
C ILE A 142 8.53 24.97 -1.42
N PRO A 143 7.93 26.19 -1.38
CA PRO A 143 8.23 27.24 -2.34
C PRO A 143 9.73 27.50 -2.49
N ALA A 144 10.19 27.59 -3.74
CA ALA A 144 11.57 27.89 -4.05
C ALA A 144 11.98 29.27 -3.52
N LYS A 145 13.21 29.37 -3.03
CA LYS A 145 13.85 30.63 -2.63
C LYS A 145 14.80 31.09 -3.72
N THR A 146 15.08 32.38 -3.76
CA THR A 146 16.12 32.94 -4.64
C THR A 146 17.43 32.19 -4.41
N GLY A 147 18.01 31.67 -5.50
CA GLY A 147 19.25 30.87 -5.46
C GLY A 147 19.05 29.36 -5.46
N ASP A 148 17.82 28.86 -5.37
CA ASP A 148 17.53 27.44 -5.57
C ASP A 148 17.71 27.08 -7.05
N VAL A 149 18.75 26.30 -7.36
CA VAL A 149 19.07 25.86 -8.72
C VAL A 149 19.34 24.36 -8.72
N GLY A 150 18.69 23.62 -9.61
CA GLY A 150 18.93 22.20 -9.85
C GLY A 150 18.30 21.25 -8.82
N PHE A 151 17.37 21.73 -7.98
CA PHE A 151 16.61 20.88 -7.07
C PHE A 151 15.22 21.47 -6.77
N THR A 152 14.31 20.60 -6.32
CA THR A 152 13.01 20.95 -5.72
C THR A 152 13.05 20.62 -4.24
N ARG A 153 12.36 21.43 -3.42
CA ARG A 153 12.23 21.15 -1.99
C ARG A 153 10.90 20.47 -1.69
N TRP A 154 10.94 19.36 -0.95
CA TRP A 154 9.75 18.67 -0.43
C TRP A 154 9.74 18.77 1.09
N GLY A 155 8.55 18.96 1.67
CA GLY A 155 8.34 19.04 3.11
C GLY A 155 7.24 18.10 3.57
N GLY A 156 7.32 17.75 4.86
CA GLY A 156 6.29 17.01 5.58
C GLY A 156 5.86 17.78 6.83
N TRP A 157 4.56 17.92 7.03
CA TRP A 157 3.94 18.61 8.17
C TRP A 157 2.85 17.76 8.81
N LEU A 158 2.71 17.87 10.12
CA LEU A 158 1.54 17.43 10.84
C LEU A 158 0.78 18.65 11.35
N VAL A 159 -0.53 18.66 11.17
CA VAL A 159 -1.43 19.66 11.76
C VAL A 159 -2.32 18.95 12.77
N ASP A 160 -2.30 19.41 14.02
CA ASP A 160 -3.14 18.84 15.07
C ASP A 160 -4.60 19.35 15.01
N SER A 161 -5.44 18.84 15.92
CA SER A 161 -6.84 19.24 16.01
C SER A 161 -7.06 20.72 16.36
N ALA A 162 -6.05 21.41 16.91
CA ALA A 162 -6.09 22.83 17.20
C ALA A 162 -5.58 23.69 16.01
N GLY A 163 -5.19 23.05 14.89
CA GLY A 163 -4.62 23.73 13.74
C GLY A 163 -3.14 24.08 13.90
N VAL A 164 -2.46 23.56 14.92
CA VAL A 164 -1.04 23.81 15.13
C VAL A 164 -0.24 22.94 14.17
N GLU A 165 0.51 23.60 13.30
CA GLU A 165 1.41 22.96 12.35
C GLU A 165 2.76 22.63 13.00
N THR A 166 3.22 21.40 12.78
CA THR A 166 4.54 20.90 13.16
C THR A 166 5.28 20.46 11.92
N PHE A 167 6.36 21.15 11.57
CA PHE A 167 7.23 20.76 10.47
C PHE A 167 8.10 19.57 10.88
N ILE A 168 7.90 18.42 10.23
CA ILE A 168 8.59 17.17 10.55
C ILE A 168 9.96 17.13 9.91
N GLY A 169 10.07 17.63 8.68
CA GLY A 169 11.32 17.71 7.96
C GLY A 169 11.13 17.98 6.48
N GLY A 170 12.26 18.14 5.79
CA GLY A 170 12.26 18.40 4.37
C GLY A 170 13.53 17.93 3.66
N TYR A 171 13.44 17.95 2.34
CA TYR A 171 14.42 17.38 1.45
C TYR A 171 14.73 18.32 0.29
N GLU A 172 16.01 18.43 -0.08
CA GLU A 172 16.41 18.96 -1.38
C GLU A 172 16.56 17.78 -2.35
N VAL A 173 15.73 17.77 -3.38
CA VAL A 173 15.60 16.68 -4.34
C VAL A 173 16.17 17.16 -5.69
N PRO A 174 17.31 16.64 -6.14
CA PRO A 174 17.91 17.06 -7.41
C PRO A 174 16.97 16.84 -8.60
N ASP A 175 17.03 17.73 -9.59
CA ASP A 175 16.35 17.57 -10.88
C ASP A 175 16.76 16.23 -11.52
N TYR A 176 15.80 15.49 -12.07
CA TYR A 176 16.00 14.13 -12.59
C TYR A 176 15.26 13.92 -13.91
N ASN A 177 15.97 13.42 -14.94
CA ASN A 177 15.39 13.10 -16.27
C ASN A 177 14.51 14.21 -16.86
N GLY A 178 14.93 15.47 -16.75
CA GLY A 178 14.19 16.63 -17.25
C GLY A 178 13.03 17.09 -16.37
N LEU A 179 12.78 16.40 -15.25
CA LEU A 179 11.83 16.82 -14.22
C LEU A 179 12.50 17.74 -13.20
N LYS A 180 11.73 18.68 -12.64
CA LYS A 180 12.14 19.44 -11.45
C LYS A 180 12.04 18.56 -10.21
N GLY A 181 13.15 18.34 -9.52
CA GLY A 181 13.28 17.27 -8.55
C GLY A 181 12.92 15.91 -9.17
N VAL A 182 11.95 15.22 -8.56
CA VAL A 182 11.38 13.95 -9.05
C VAL A 182 10.03 14.11 -9.76
N GLY A 183 9.65 15.35 -10.09
CA GLY A 183 8.31 15.69 -10.58
C GLY A 183 7.27 15.70 -9.46
N GLY A 184 5.99 15.59 -9.83
CA GLY A 184 4.87 15.51 -8.89
C GLY A 184 4.58 14.10 -8.38
N LEU A 185 3.74 14.03 -7.35
CA LEU A 185 3.13 12.81 -6.80
C LEU A 185 2.25 12.17 -7.87
N LEU A 186 2.30 10.85 -8.00
CA LEU A 186 1.45 10.08 -8.89
C LEU A 186 0.21 9.56 -8.13
N PRO A 187 -1.00 10.08 -8.42
CA PRO A 187 -2.23 9.67 -7.74
C PRO A 187 -2.55 8.18 -7.90
N ALA A 188 -2.09 7.54 -8.98
CA ALA A 188 -2.30 6.11 -9.25
C ALA A 188 -1.71 5.18 -8.18
N ASN A 189 -0.78 5.69 -7.37
CA ASN A 189 0.04 4.88 -6.46
C ASN A 189 0.01 5.43 -5.03
N ILE A 190 -1.13 5.97 -4.60
CA ILE A 190 -1.33 6.40 -3.22
C ILE A 190 -1.87 5.23 -2.39
N LEU A 191 -1.09 4.81 -1.41
CA LEU A 191 -1.41 3.71 -0.49
C LEU A 191 -1.55 4.28 0.92
N MET A 192 -2.56 3.86 1.66
CA MET A 192 -2.58 3.99 3.12
C MET A 192 -2.27 2.63 3.71
N VAL A 193 -1.27 2.56 4.56
CA VAL A 193 -0.68 1.32 5.03
C VAL A 193 -0.68 1.32 6.56
N MET A 194 -1.10 0.21 7.14
CA MET A 194 -0.95 -0.08 8.55
C MET A 194 -0.12 -1.35 8.70
N GLU A 195 1.08 -1.21 9.25
CA GLU A 195 2.05 -2.28 9.43
C GLU A 195 2.21 -2.66 10.89
N TYR A 196 2.52 -3.93 11.11
CA TYR A 196 3.01 -4.46 12.37
C TYR A 196 4.40 -5.04 12.20
N TYR A 197 5.29 -4.71 13.11
CA TYR A 197 6.67 -5.18 13.14
C TYR A 197 7.09 -5.47 14.59
N LEU A 198 8.29 -6.02 14.77
CA LEU A 198 8.84 -6.43 16.09
C LEU A 198 7.99 -7.48 16.84
N ALA A 199 7.24 -8.30 16.12
CA ALA A 199 6.48 -9.38 16.73
C ALA A 199 7.40 -10.41 17.42
N PRO A 200 6.96 -11.01 18.54
CA PRO A 200 7.59 -12.21 19.07
C PRO A 200 7.64 -13.34 18.03
N SER A 201 8.63 -14.23 18.15
CA SER A 201 8.66 -15.45 17.35
C SER A 201 7.41 -16.31 17.62
N ASN A 202 6.88 -16.95 16.58
CA ASN A 202 5.66 -17.78 16.64
C ASN A 202 4.37 -17.03 17.00
N VAL A 203 4.29 -15.73 16.70
CA VAL A 203 3.02 -15.00 16.77
C VAL A 203 1.94 -15.68 15.92
N GLN A 204 0.77 -15.82 16.52
CA GLN A 204 -0.48 -16.21 15.86
C GLN A 204 -1.35 -14.99 15.63
N CYS A 205 -2.25 -15.03 14.66
CA CYS A 205 -3.13 -13.91 14.35
C CYS A 205 -4.06 -13.53 15.50
N SER A 206 -4.47 -14.51 16.31
CA SER A 206 -5.20 -14.32 17.55
C SER A 206 -4.44 -13.46 18.59
N SER A 207 -3.11 -13.37 18.45
CA SER A 207 -2.22 -12.60 19.32
C SER A 207 -1.96 -11.18 18.83
N LEU A 208 -2.40 -10.82 17.62
CA LEU A 208 -2.29 -9.44 17.15
C LEU A 208 -3.13 -8.53 18.06
N PRO A 209 -2.59 -7.41 18.54
CA PRO A 209 -3.37 -6.52 19.38
C PRO A 209 -4.54 -5.93 18.59
N GLN A 210 -5.68 -5.77 19.25
CA GLN A 210 -6.80 -5.05 18.68
C GLN A 210 -6.44 -3.57 18.59
N GLN A 211 -6.43 -3.02 17.39
CA GLN A 211 -6.30 -1.60 17.16
C GLN A 211 -7.23 -1.17 16.03
N SER A 212 -7.54 0.12 15.98
CA SER A 212 -8.37 0.68 14.92
C SER A 212 -7.82 2.04 14.51
N LEU A 213 -7.72 2.24 13.21
CA LEU A 213 -7.12 3.40 12.57
C LEU A 213 -8.04 3.85 11.45
N THR A 214 -8.42 5.13 11.46
CA THR A 214 -9.20 5.73 10.38
C THR A 214 -8.35 6.71 9.60
N TRP A 215 -8.23 6.47 8.30
CA TRP A 215 -7.77 7.44 7.32
C TRP A 215 -8.98 8.18 6.77
N SER A 216 -8.87 9.49 6.57
CA SER A 216 -9.95 10.26 5.94
C SER A 216 -9.44 11.52 5.26
N GLY A 217 -10.31 12.19 4.49
CA GLY A 217 -10.01 13.51 3.93
C GLY A 217 -8.80 13.52 3.00
N LEU A 218 -8.48 12.39 2.33
CA LEU A 218 -7.39 12.34 1.37
C LEU A 218 -7.67 13.35 0.25
N ARG A 219 -6.78 14.32 0.08
CA ARG A 219 -6.80 15.29 -1.02
C ARG A 219 -5.42 15.42 -1.64
N VAL A 220 -5.39 15.57 -2.95
CA VAL A 220 -4.20 16.04 -3.68
C VAL A 220 -4.46 17.43 -4.24
N ASN A 221 -3.45 18.31 -4.18
CA ASN A 221 -3.58 19.74 -4.51
C ASN A 221 -4.81 20.41 -3.85
N GLY A 222 -5.17 19.98 -2.63
CA GLY A 222 -6.23 20.55 -1.79
C GLY A 222 -7.67 20.31 -2.23
N SER A 223 -7.92 19.76 -3.44
CA SER A 223 -9.27 19.66 -4.00
C SER A 223 -9.61 18.32 -4.63
N ARG A 224 -8.62 17.58 -5.14
CA ARG A 224 -8.86 16.30 -5.81
C ARG A 224 -8.96 15.19 -4.78
N ALA A 225 -10.11 14.52 -4.75
CA ALA A 225 -10.38 13.36 -3.91
C ALA A 225 -10.26 12.06 -4.71
N PRO A 226 -9.98 10.92 -4.05
CA PRO A 226 -10.06 9.61 -4.67
C PRO A 226 -11.50 9.28 -5.08
N LYS A 227 -11.65 8.63 -6.23
CA LYS A 227 -12.92 8.06 -6.72
C LYS A 227 -13.24 6.77 -5.98
N ASN A 228 -12.27 5.86 -5.91
CA ASN A 228 -12.42 4.55 -5.29
C ASN A 228 -11.29 4.28 -4.29
N VAL A 229 -11.58 3.41 -3.32
CA VAL A 229 -10.60 2.84 -2.42
C VAL A 229 -10.74 1.33 -2.43
N TYR A 230 -9.63 0.63 -2.62
CA TYR A 230 -9.56 -0.83 -2.59
C TYR A 230 -8.71 -1.24 -1.40
N ALA A 231 -9.34 -1.92 -0.45
CA ALA A 231 -8.63 -2.47 0.69
C ALA A 231 -7.97 -3.80 0.27
N ARG A 232 -6.72 -3.99 0.67
CA ARG A 232 -5.91 -5.17 0.42
C ARG A 232 -5.17 -5.54 1.69
N TYR A 233 -4.95 -6.82 1.83
CA TYR A 233 -4.34 -7.37 3.02
C TYR A 233 -3.19 -8.30 2.68
N GLN A 234 -2.09 -8.18 3.44
CA GLN A 234 -0.95 -9.06 3.35
C GLN A 234 -0.48 -9.44 4.76
N THR A 235 -0.38 -10.75 5.03
CA THR A 235 0.17 -11.26 6.29
C THR A 235 1.14 -12.38 6.02
N PHE A 236 2.17 -12.48 6.85
CA PHE A 236 3.07 -13.64 6.87
C PHE A 236 2.65 -14.67 7.92
N LEU A 237 1.52 -14.43 8.59
CA LEU A 237 0.96 -15.33 9.60
C LEU A 237 -0.03 -16.30 8.95
N SER A 238 0.19 -17.59 9.15
CA SER A 238 -0.54 -18.66 8.45
C SER A 238 -1.99 -18.86 8.92
N ASP A 239 -2.38 -18.28 10.06
CA ASP A 239 -3.67 -18.51 10.72
C ASP A 239 -4.62 -17.29 10.71
N CYS A 240 -4.33 -16.28 9.89
CA CYS A 240 -5.10 -15.04 9.87
C CYS A 240 -6.39 -15.16 9.07
N VAL A 241 -7.52 -14.96 9.75
CA VAL A 241 -8.80 -14.56 9.15
C VAL A 241 -9.06 -13.12 9.54
N TYR A 242 -9.33 -12.25 8.57
CA TYR A 242 -9.41 -10.80 8.77
C TYR A 242 -10.65 -10.20 8.12
N SER A 243 -10.98 -8.98 8.58
CA SER A 243 -12.05 -8.15 8.05
C SER A 243 -11.54 -6.72 7.93
N GLU A 244 -11.57 -6.17 6.72
CA GLU A 244 -11.36 -4.75 6.49
C GLU A 244 -12.73 -4.10 6.25
N TYR A 245 -12.95 -2.92 6.84
CA TYR A 245 -14.21 -2.20 6.70
C TYR A 245 -13.97 -0.94 5.87
N VAL A 246 -14.36 -1.01 4.59
CA VAL A 246 -14.42 0.16 3.74
C VAL A 246 -15.74 0.88 4.01
N ARG A 247 -15.70 1.99 4.76
CA ARG A 247 -16.82 2.93 4.84
C ARG A 247 -16.79 3.85 3.62
N SER A 248 -17.26 3.34 2.48
CA SER A 248 -17.53 4.18 1.32
C SER A 248 -18.86 4.93 1.52
N TYR A 249 -18.92 6.20 1.11
CA TYR A 249 -20.18 6.94 0.93
C TYR A 249 -20.50 7.01 -0.56
N SER A 250 -21.80 7.10 -0.88
CA SER A 250 -22.36 7.08 -2.23
C SER A 250 -22.01 8.29 -3.14
N LYS A 251 -20.98 9.07 -2.80
CA LYS A 251 -20.45 10.21 -3.58
C LYS A 251 -18.93 10.45 -3.37
N GLY A 252 -18.16 9.39 -3.15
CA GLY A 252 -16.71 9.47 -2.92
C GLY A 252 -16.29 8.72 -1.67
N SER A 253 -15.08 8.15 -1.71
CA SER A 253 -14.48 7.41 -0.59
C SER A 253 -13.63 8.37 0.24
N ASP A 254 -14.27 9.05 1.19
CA ASP A 254 -13.58 10.04 2.03
C ASP A 254 -12.96 9.44 3.30
N SER A 255 -13.19 8.16 3.61
CA SER A 255 -12.60 7.50 4.78
C SER A 255 -12.47 5.98 4.65
N ILE A 256 -11.45 5.41 5.30
CA ILE A 256 -11.30 3.96 5.49
C ILE A 256 -10.83 3.67 6.92
N THR A 257 -11.45 2.66 7.55
CA THR A 257 -11.07 2.21 8.89
C THR A 257 -10.41 0.84 8.80
N GLN A 258 -9.13 0.77 9.17
CA GLN A 258 -8.33 -0.44 9.28
C GLN A 258 -8.40 -0.94 10.73
N THR A 259 -8.80 -2.19 10.94
CA THR A 259 -8.93 -2.78 12.28
C THR A 259 -8.31 -4.16 12.30
N THR A 260 -7.66 -4.53 13.40
CA THR A 260 -7.13 -5.88 13.63
C THR A 260 -7.84 -6.61 14.74
N ASN A 261 -7.69 -7.95 14.72
CA ASN A 261 -8.18 -8.87 15.74
C ASN A 261 -9.69 -8.71 16.03
N VAL A 262 -10.48 -8.47 14.98
CA VAL A 262 -11.95 -8.52 15.09
C VAL A 262 -12.39 -9.97 14.98
N LEU A 263 -12.30 -10.70 16.09
CA LEU A 263 -12.98 -11.98 16.22
C LEU A 263 -14.48 -11.74 16.03
N ASN A 264 -15.06 -12.29 14.96
CA ASN A 264 -16.49 -12.23 14.60
C ASN A 264 -16.99 -11.02 13.81
N ALA A 265 -16.15 -10.39 13.00
CA ALA A 265 -16.67 -9.58 11.90
C ALA A 265 -17.39 -10.49 10.88
N PRO A 266 -18.71 -10.29 10.60
CA PRO A 266 -19.30 -10.93 9.44
C PRO A 266 -18.49 -10.47 8.22
N ARG A 267 -18.01 -11.41 7.39
CA ARG A 267 -17.35 -11.09 6.12
C ARG A 267 -18.24 -10.09 5.38
N ALA A 268 -17.80 -8.84 5.29
CA ALA A 268 -18.33 -7.95 4.29
C ALA A 268 -17.91 -8.58 2.96
N ASN A 269 -18.86 -8.85 2.06
CA ASN A 269 -18.50 -9.20 0.70
C ASN A 269 -17.58 -8.10 0.15
N GLU A 270 -16.61 -8.43 -0.70
CA GLU A 270 -15.91 -7.41 -1.49
C GLU A 270 -16.97 -6.49 -2.14
N GLY A 271 -16.90 -5.19 -1.86
CA GLY A 271 -17.91 -4.22 -2.29
C GLY A 271 -19.16 -4.05 -1.39
N ALA A 272 -19.25 -4.74 -0.24
CA ALA A 272 -20.33 -4.51 0.73
C ALA A 272 -19.99 -3.35 1.68
N PHE A 273 -20.67 -2.23 1.44
CA PHE A 273 -20.78 -1.10 2.35
C PHE A 273 -21.51 -1.56 3.63
N LEU A 274 -20.79 -1.82 4.71
CA LEU A 274 -21.42 -2.10 6.01
C LEU A 274 -21.60 -0.79 6.79
N TRP A 275 -22.79 -0.21 6.68
CA TRP A 275 -23.37 0.58 7.76
C TRP A 275 -24.22 -0.35 8.62
N THR A 276 -23.87 -0.49 9.90
CA THR A 276 -24.91 -0.62 10.91
C THR A 276 -24.68 0.46 11.95
N SER A 277 -25.59 1.43 11.99
CA SER A 277 -25.85 2.16 13.21
C SER A 277 -26.90 1.34 13.95
N SER A 278 -26.50 0.62 14.99
CA SER A 278 -27.45 0.24 16.04
C SER A 278 -26.96 0.86 17.33
N VAL A 279 -27.38 2.11 17.53
CA VAL A 279 -27.70 2.55 18.89
C VAL A 279 -28.91 1.72 19.28
N THR A 280 -28.73 0.67 20.06
CA THR A 280 -29.86 -0.10 20.60
C THR A 280 -30.70 0.83 21.47
N PRO A 281 -31.97 1.12 21.14
CA PRO A 281 -32.85 1.82 22.06
C PRO A 281 -33.18 0.88 23.23
N VAL A 282 -33.33 1.49 24.41
CA VAL A 282 -33.82 0.90 25.65
C VAL A 282 -35.04 -0.01 25.39
N PRO A 283 -35.14 -1.19 26.01
CA PRO A 283 -36.21 -2.15 25.72
C PRO A 283 -37.57 -1.60 26.14
N THR A 284 -38.49 -1.45 25.18
CA THR A 284 -39.93 -1.35 25.44
C THR A 284 -40.61 -2.70 25.22
N THR A 285 -41.57 -2.96 26.11
CA THR A 285 -42.41 -4.13 26.39
C THR A 285 -42.81 -5.00 25.18
N PRO A 286 -42.93 -6.35 25.34
CA PRO A 286 -43.13 -7.26 24.23
C PRO A 286 -44.53 -7.11 23.63
N THR A 287 -44.59 -6.97 22.30
CA THR A 287 -45.82 -7.16 21.53
C THR A 287 -45.68 -8.42 20.66
N THR A 288 -46.76 -9.18 20.57
CA THR A 288 -46.90 -10.50 19.92
C THR A 288 -46.39 -10.52 18.46
N PRO A 289 -45.68 -11.58 18.02
CA PRO A 289 -45.11 -11.61 16.68
C PRO A 289 -46.18 -11.85 15.60
N ALA A 290 -46.15 -11.03 14.55
CA ALA A 290 -46.86 -11.25 13.29
C ALA A 290 -46.17 -12.36 12.46
N PRO A 291 -46.91 -13.10 11.60
CA PRO A 291 -46.37 -14.21 10.84
C PRO A 291 -45.34 -13.75 9.80
N THR A 292 -44.21 -14.45 9.76
CA THR A 292 -43.09 -14.25 8.83
C THR A 292 -43.49 -14.57 7.39
N PRO A 293 -43.26 -13.68 6.40
CA PRO A 293 -43.37 -14.03 4.99
C PRO A 293 -42.18 -14.90 4.56
N THR A 294 -42.47 -16.06 3.98
CA THR A 294 -41.47 -16.93 3.34
C THR A 294 -40.97 -16.27 2.05
N THR A 295 -39.70 -15.87 2.05
CA THR A 295 -38.98 -15.44 0.83
C THR A 295 -38.33 -16.67 0.17
N PRO A 296 -38.32 -16.80 -1.17
CA PRO A 296 -37.69 -17.93 -1.83
C PRO A 296 -36.18 -17.95 -1.56
N VAL A 297 -35.65 -19.13 -1.25
CA VAL A 297 -34.22 -19.39 -1.17
C VAL A 297 -33.61 -19.22 -2.55
N VAL A 298 -32.78 -18.18 -2.72
CA VAL A 298 -31.89 -18.07 -3.88
C VAL A 298 -30.71 -19.00 -3.64
N THR A 299 -30.65 -20.10 -4.39
CA THR A 299 -29.47 -20.98 -4.39
C THR A 299 -28.33 -20.31 -5.14
N THR A 300 -27.24 -20.01 -4.42
CA THR A 300 -25.96 -19.59 -5.00
C THR A 300 -25.39 -20.72 -5.87
N PRO A 301 -24.95 -20.46 -7.12
CA PRO A 301 -24.30 -21.48 -7.94
C PRO A 301 -22.98 -21.93 -7.30
N SER A 302 -22.80 -23.24 -7.14
CA SER A 302 -21.52 -23.83 -6.72
C SER A 302 -20.43 -23.55 -7.76
N GLY A 303 -19.28 -23.05 -7.31
CA GLY A 303 -18.14 -22.58 -8.12
C GLY A 303 -17.33 -23.64 -8.86
N ASP A 304 -17.97 -24.61 -9.52
CA ASP A 304 -17.31 -25.63 -10.33
C ASP A 304 -17.75 -25.55 -11.80
N LYS A 305 -17.21 -24.59 -12.58
CA LYS A 305 -17.43 -24.55 -14.04
C LYS A 305 -16.23 -24.07 -14.87
N MET A 306 -15.05 -24.61 -14.61
CA MET A 306 -14.05 -24.75 -15.69
C MET A 306 -14.04 -26.20 -16.18
N SER A 307 -14.33 -26.41 -17.46
CA SER A 307 -14.16 -27.73 -18.07
C SER A 307 -12.70 -28.17 -17.94
N ALA A 308 -12.46 -29.47 -17.78
CA ALA A 308 -11.09 -30.00 -17.73
C ALA A 308 -10.30 -29.64 -18.99
N ALA A 309 -10.98 -29.57 -20.14
CA ALA A 309 -10.41 -29.15 -21.42
C ALA A 309 -9.90 -27.70 -21.39
N PHE A 310 -10.66 -26.76 -20.85
CA PHE A 310 -10.24 -25.36 -20.74
C PHE A 310 -9.04 -25.20 -19.80
N ARG A 311 -9.03 -25.93 -18.67
CA ARG A 311 -7.87 -25.96 -17.76
C ARG A 311 -6.61 -26.50 -18.45
N GLN A 312 -6.75 -27.57 -19.24
CA GLN A 312 -5.63 -28.10 -20.02
C GLN A 312 -5.12 -27.12 -21.07
N GLN A 313 -6.01 -26.36 -21.71
CA GLN A 313 -5.63 -25.35 -22.70
C GLN A 313 -4.83 -24.20 -22.06
N VAL A 314 -5.28 -23.66 -20.93
CA VAL A 314 -4.54 -22.62 -20.18
C VAL A 314 -3.15 -23.10 -19.77
N VAL A 315 -3.05 -24.34 -19.26
CA VAL A 315 -1.76 -24.95 -18.89
C VAL A 315 -0.85 -25.17 -20.11
N CYS A 316 -1.42 -25.61 -21.24
CA CYS A 316 -0.71 -25.77 -22.53
C CYS A 316 -0.09 -24.44 -22.99
N THR A 317 -0.91 -23.38 -23.04
CA THR A 317 -0.47 -22.05 -23.47
C THR A 317 0.61 -21.50 -22.54
N TYR A 318 0.41 -21.59 -21.22
CA TYR A 318 1.38 -21.08 -20.24
C TYR A 318 2.74 -21.81 -20.31
N GLY A 319 2.71 -23.15 -20.38
CA GLY A 319 3.93 -23.96 -20.49
C GLY A 319 4.72 -23.70 -21.77
N ARG A 320 4.05 -23.27 -22.84
CA ARG A 320 4.69 -22.92 -24.12
C ARG A 320 5.29 -21.52 -24.11
N VAL A 321 4.59 -20.53 -23.54
CA VAL A 321 5.13 -19.17 -23.34
C VAL A 321 6.43 -19.23 -22.54
N ILE A 322 6.44 -19.95 -21.41
CA ILE A 322 7.66 -20.11 -20.58
C ILE A 322 8.80 -20.75 -21.36
N ARG A 323 8.52 -21.78 -22.15
CA ARG A 323 9.55 -22.48 -22.93
C ARG A 323 10.15 -21.62 -24.05
N HIS A 324 9.36 -20.72 -24.63
CA HIS A 324 9.80 -19.87 -25.73
C HIS A 324 10.64 -18.70 -25.24
N PHE A 325 10.25 -18.05 -24.13
CA PHE A 325 11.04 -17.00 -23.50
C PHE A 325 11.92 -17.55 -22.38
N LYS A 326 12.46 -18.76 -22.53
CA LYS A 326 13.24 -19.45 -21.48
C LYS A 326 14.39 -18.59 -20.94
N ASP A 327 14.98 -17.75 -21.79
CA ASP A 327 16.11 -16.88 -21.43
C ASP A 327 15.66 -15.65 -20.62
N HIS A 328 14.35 -15.39 -20.55
CA HIS A 328 13.72 -14.42 -19.62
C HIS A 328 13.15 -15.09 -18.37
N PHE A 329 13.00 -16.42 -18.38
CA PHE A 329 12.43 -17.23 -17.29
C PHE A 329 13.43 -18.15 -16.59
N ALA A 330 14.73 -18.00 -16.89
CA ALA A 330 15.78 -18.84 -16.33
C ALA A 330 15.94 -18.53 -14.83
N ALA A 331 15.29 -19.37 -14.02
CA ALA A 331 15.28 -19.45 -12.56
C ALA A 331 14.15 -18.69 -11.83
N ALA A 332 12.88 -19.12 -11.99
CA ALA A 332 11.91 -19.18 -10.88
C ALA A 332 10.55 -19.74 -11.33
N LEU A 333 10.09 -20.83 -10.71
CA LEU A 333 8.68 -21.11 -10.39
C LEU A 333 8.65 -22.09 -9.18
N PRO A 334 7.69 -21.98 -8.25
CA PRO A 334 6.31 -21.56 -8.50
C PRO A 334 5.86 -20.28 -7.77
N ILE A 335 5.11 -19.46 -8.52
CA ILE A 335 4.06 -18.52 -8.09
C ILE A 335 4.46 -17.46 -7.04
N ARG A 336 4.51 -16.21 -7.56
CA ARG A 336 4.71 -14.90 -6.91
C ARG A 336 6.12 -14.62 -6.39
N GLU A 337 6.97 -14.19 -7.31
CA GLU A 337 8.03 -13.23 -6.99
C GLU A 337 7.95 -12.05 -7.98
N TYR A 338 7.97 -10.84 -7.41
CA TYR A 338 8.16 -9.59 -8.14
C TYR A 338 9.60 -9.56 -8.65
N VAL A 339 9.79 -9.76 -9.95
CA VAL A 339 11.05 -9.44 -10.62
C VAL A 339 10.86 -8.13 -11.34
N SER A 340 11.76 -7.18 -11.07
CA SER A 340 11.76 -5.84 -11.64
C SER A 340 11.64 -5.89 -13.16
N ASP A 341 10.70 -5.09 -13.67
CA ASP A 341 10.44 -4.71 -15.07
C ASP A 341 9.37 -5.51 -15.85
N ILE A 342 8.86 -6.65 -15.35
CA ILE A 342 7.73 -7.36 -16.01
C ILE A 342 6.78 -7.98 -14.98
N THR A 343 5.49 -7.59 -15.02
CA THR A 343 4.43 -8.23 -14.22
C THR A 343 3.47 -8.99 -15.12
N TYR A 344 3.27 -10.28 -14.84
CA TYR A 344 2.20 -11.08 -15.43
C TYR A 344 1.06 -11.25 -14.42
N GLN A 345 -0.15 -10.83 -14.78
CA GLN A 345 -1.33 -10.97 -13.93
C GLN A 345 -2.38 -11.80 -14.67
N ILE A 346 -2.77 -12.92 -14.06
CA ILE A 346 -3.99 -13.64 -14.43
C ILE A 346 -5.05 -13.12 -13.49
N GLY A 347 -5.96 -12.33 -14.05
CA GLY A 347 -7.07 -11.73 -13.33
C GLY A 347 -8.37 -11.97 -14.06
N TYR A 348 -9.47 -11.91 -13.33
CA TYR A 348 -10.79 -11.79 -13.93
C TYR A 348 -11.06 -10.30 -14.13
N PRO A 349 -11.38 -9.83 -15.35
CA PRO A 349 -11.85 -8.46 -15.52
C PRO A 349 -13.22 -8.34 -14.83
N GLU A 350 -13.25 -7.73 -13.64
CA GLU A 350 -14.46 -7.57 -12.82
C GLU A 350 -15.58 -6.82 -13.55
N ASP A 351 -15.23 -5.92 -14.47
CA ASP A 351 -16.18 -5.13 -15.26
C ASP A 351 -16.94 -5.96 -16.32
N GLN A 352 -16.48 -7.17 -16.63
CA GLN A 352 -17.14 -8.12 -17.52
C GLN A 352 -17.94 -9.19 -16.77
N TRP A 353 -17.60 -9.48 -15.50
CA TRP A 353 -18.28 -10.51 -14.70
C TRP A 353 -19.77 -10.18 -14.48
N GLY A 354 -20.16 -8.91 -14.50
CA GLY A 354 -21.55 -8.51 -14.30
C GLY A 354 -22.47 -8.58 -15.52
N LYS A 355 -21.95 -8.68 -16.75
CA LYS A 355 -22.78 -8.37 -17.94
C LYS A 355 -23.40 -9.56 -18.66
N ASN A 356 -22.76 -10.73 -18.73
CA ASN A 356 -23.27 -11.83 -19.58
C ASN A 356 -23.12 -13.25 -19.01
N GLY A 357 -22.63 -13.45 -17.79
CA GLY A 357 -22.46 -14.80 -17.21
C GLY A 357 -21.47 -15.71 -17.95
N SER A 358 -20.70 -15.17 -18.90
CA SER A 358 -19.60 -15.84 -19.57
C SER A 358 -18.32 -15.76 -18.73
N LEU A 359 -17.63 -16.89 -18.60
CA LEU A 359 -16.34 -16.94 -17.90
C LEU A 359 -15.31 -16.20 -18.76
N VAL A 360 -14.71 -15.16 -18.19
CA VAL A 360 -13.67 -14.38 -18.86
C VAL A 360 -12.34 -14.60 -18.17
N ALA A 361 -11.38 -15.24 -18.83
CA ALA A 361 -10.00 -15.32 -18.34
C ALA A 361 -9.17 -14.24 -19.03
N ALA A 362 -8.52 -13.36 -18.27
CA ALA A 362 -7.59 -12.40 -18.85
C ALA A 362 -6.13 -12.78 -18.53
N LEU A 363 -5.27 -12.76 -19.55
CA LEU A 363 -3.82 -12.80 -19.41
C LEU A 363 -3.31 -11.39 -19.74
N ALA A 364 -2.87 -10.65 -18.73
CA ALA A 364 -2.32 -9.31 -18.94
C ALA A 364 -0.78 -9.37 -18.96
N TYR A 365 -0.21 -8.67 -19.94
CA TYR A 365 1.22 -8.38 -20.05
C TYR A 365 1.41 -6.88 -19.87
N VAL A 366 2.20 -6.48 -18.87
CA VAL A 366 2.53 -5.08 -18.62
C VAL A 366 4.04 -4.92 -18.78
N HIS A 367 4.43 -4.14 -19.79
CA HIS A 367 5.80 -3.70 -20.01
C HIS A 367 5.88 -2.18 -19.86
N SER A 368 7.07 -1.64 -19.59
CA SER A 368 7.34 -0.20 -19.40
C SER A 368 6.93 0.72 -20.57
N GLU A 369 6.54 0.15 -21.71
CA GLU A 369 6.16 0.88 -22.93
C GLU A 369 4.67 0.71 -23.33
N GLY A 370 3.86 -0.01 -22.54
CA GLY A 370 2.42 -0.16 -22.79
C GLY A 370 1.78 -1.38 -22.11
N GLN A 371 0.48 -1.27 -21.83
CA GLN A 371 -0.34 -2.38 -21.34
C GLN A 371 -0.93 -3.17 -22.51
N MET A 372 -0.84 -4.50 -22.47
CA MET A 372 -1.66 -5.38 -23.31
C MET A 372 -2.48 -6.32 -22.44
N THR A 373 -3.79 -6.36 -22.68
CA THR A 373 -4.74 -7.26 -22.02
C THR A 373 -5.24 -8.27 -23.04
N VAL A 374 -4.97 -9.57 -22.83
CA VAL A 374 -5.59 -10.64 -23.60
C VAL A 374 -6.82 -11.10 -22.84
N VAL A 375 -8.01 -10.96 -23.42
CA VAL A 375 -9.28 -11.34 -22.81
C VAL A 375 -9.87 -12.54 -23.55
N TRP A 376 -10.12 -13.64 -22.85
CA TRP A 376 -10.86 -14.79 -23.38
C TRP A 376 -12.30 -14.70 -22.90
N ALA A 377 -13.22 -14.21 -23.73
CA ALA A 377 -14.65 -14.40 -23.49
C ALA A 377 -15.08 -15.71 -24.18
N ASP A 378 -15.88 -16.52 -23.48
CA ASP A 378 -16.81 -17.53 -24.02
C ASP A 378 -16.32 -18.58 -25.05
N GLY A 379 -15.01 -18.77 -25.24
CA GLY A 379 -14.47 -19.73 -26.19
C GLY A 379 -14.42 -19.22 -27.63
N THR A 380 -14.86 -17.98 -27.89
CA THR A 380 -14.69 -17.34 -29.19
C THR A 380 -13.36 -16.58 -29.22
N ARG A 381 -12.44 -17.04 -30.07
CA ARG A 381 -11.11 -16.45 -30.23
C ARG A 381 -11.22 -15.07 -30.89
N GLN A 382 -10.79 -14.01 -30.20
CA GLN A 382 -10.55 -12.72 -30.87
C GLN A 382 -9.18 -12.74 -31.56
N ASN A 383 -9.04 -12.07 -32.70
CA ASN A 383 -7.81 -12.08 -33.48
C ASN A 383 -6.72 -11.26 -32.78
N PHE A 384 -5.62 -11.90 -32.38
CA PHE A 384 -4.56 -11.34 -31.52
C PHE A 384 -3.29 -10.93 -32.28
N GLY A 385 -3.38 -10.71 -33.59
CA GLY A 385 -2.21 -10.37 -34.40
C GLY A 385 -1.11 -11.45 -34.37
N PRO A 386 0.19 -11.08 -34.51
CA PRO A 386 1.27 -12.04 -34.71
C PRO A 386 1.45 -13.10 -33.60
N ILE A 387 1.07 -12.79 -32.36
CA ILE A 387 1.10 -13.74 -31.24
C ILE A 387 -0.08 -14.71 -31.29
N GLY A 388 -1.25 -14.24 -31.76
CA GLY A 388 -2.42 -15.09 -32.01
C GLY A 388 -2.12 -16.20 -32.99
N ASP A 389 -1.41 -15.88 -34.08
CA ASP A 389 -0.98 -16.83 -35.09
C ASP A 389 0.03 -17.85 -34.53
N TRP A 390 0.94 -17.41 -33.65
CA TRP A 390 1.90 -18.28 -32.96
C TRP A 390 1.25 -19.28 -32.01
N ILE A 391 0.28 -18.84 -31.21
CA ILE A 391 -0.49 -19.72 -30.33
C ILE A 391 -1.26 -20.74 -31.17
N SER A 392 -1.82 -20.32 -32.32
CA SER A 392 -2.53 -21.22 -33.25
C SER A 392 -1.61 -22.28 -33.87
N ALA A 393 -0.40 -21.91 -34.26
CA ALA A 393 0.56 -22.81 -34.88
C ALA A 393 1.12 -23.85 -33.90
N ALA A 394 1.02 -23.59 -32.59
CA ALA A 394 1.57 -24.43 -31.54
C ALA A 394 0.65 -25.59 -31.09
N GLY A 395 -0.58 -25.68 -31.61
CA GLY A 395 -1.52 -26.78 -31.34
C GLY A 395 -2.20 -26.74 -29.97
N CYS A 396 -2.26 -25.56 -29.34
CA CYS A 396 -3.20 -25.22 -28.28
C CYS A 396 -4.27 -24.25 -28.89
#